data_AF-A0A8X8M172-F1
#
_entry.id   AF-A0A8X8M172-F1
#
_cell.length_a   1.000
_cell.length_b   1.000
_cell.length_c   1.000
_cell.angle_alpha   90.00
_cell.angle_beta   90.00
_cell.angle_gamma   90.00
#
_symmetry.space_group_name_H-M   'P 1'
#
loop_
_entity.id
_entity.type
_entity.pdbx_description
1 polymer ?
#
loop_
_entity_poly.entity_id
_entity_poly.type
_entity_poly.pdbx_seq_one_letter_code
_entity_poly.pdbx_strand_id
1 'polypeptide(L)' 'MNHMIFIILLGTIMLGTSIVMTSSHWFMTWLGFEMNMMAIVPVLMKKYSPRSMEAATKYFLTQATASMILMLAIIVNL' A
#
# COMPACT_ATOMS: atom_id res chain seq x y z
N MET A 1 -10.65 16.15 -3.81
CA MET A 1 -11.06 14.74 -3.74
C MET A 1 -12.44 14.66 -3.09
N ASN A 2 -13.37 13.90 -3.67
CA ASN A 2 -14.71 13.71 -3.09
C ASN A 2 -14.58 13.10 -1.67
N HIS A 3 -15.42 13.56 -0.74
CA HIS A 3 -15.44 13.08 0.64
C HIS A 3 -15.67 11.56 0.71
N MET A 4 -16.55 11.01 -0.12
CA MET A 4 -16.77 9.55 -0.20
C MET A 4 -15.49 8.80 -0.58
N ILE A 5 -14.76 9.28 -1.59
CA ILE A 5 -13.51 8.65 -2.04
C ILE A 5 -12.47 8.66 -0.92
N PHE A 6 -12.38 9.75 -0.16
CA PHE A 6 -11.44 9.84 0.95
C PHE A 6 -11.77 8.84 2.08
N ILE A 7 -13.05 8.68 2.42
CA ILE A 7 -13.49 7.67 3.41
C ILE A 7 -13.14 6.27 2.92
N ILE A 8 -13.40 5.96 1.65
CA ILE A 8 -13.08 4.64 1.08
C ILE A 8 -11.56 4.38 1.16
N LEU A 9 -10.72 5.36 0.80
CA LEU A 9 -9.25 5.21 0.88
C LEU A 9 -8.76 5.02 2.32
N LEU A 10 -9.33 5.71 3.30
CA LEU A 10 -8.98 5.48 4.71
C LEU A 10 -9.45 4.10 5.18
N GLY A 11 -10.64 3.67 4.75
CA GLY A 11 -11.16 2.34 5.03
C GLY A 11 -10.28 1.24 4.45
N THR A 12 -9.78 1.39 3.22
CA THR A 12 -8.89 0.40 2.60
C THR A 12 -7.54 0.31 3.29
N ILE A 13 -6.99 1.41 3.83
CA ILE A 13 -5.77 1.39 4.66
C ILE A 13 -6.00 0.59 5.96
N MET A 14 -7.13 0.82 6.63
CA MET A 14 -7.48 0.07 7.84
C MET A 14 -7.69 -1.42 7.54
N LEU A 15 -8.34 -1.73 6.42
CA LEU A 15 -8.55 -3.11 5.97
C LEU A 15 -7.21 -3.79 5.63
N GLY A 16 -6.33 -3.14 4.85
CA GLY A 16 -5.03 -3.70 4.48
C GLY A 16 -4.16 -4.03 5.70
N THR A 17 -4.10 -3.12 6.68
CA THR A 17 -3.40 -3.39 7.96
C THR A 17 -4.05 -4.51 8.78
N SER A 18 -5.38 -4.58 8.84
CA SER A 18 -6.08 -5.68 9.54
C SER A 18 -5.81 -7.05 8.90
N ILE A 19 -5.71 -7.10 7.56
CA ILE A 19 -5.40 -8.33 6.83
C ILE A 19 -3.99 -8.81 7.18
N VAL A 20 -3.00 -7.91 7.18
CA VAL A 20 -1.62 -8.24 7.58
C VAL A 20 -1.58 -8.83 8.99
N MET A 21 -2.31 -8.23 9.94
CA MET A 21 -2.31 -8.67 11.35
C MET A 21 -3.02 -10.00 11.58
N THR A 22 -4.04 -10.32 10.79
CA THR A 22 -4.89 -11.49 11.01
C THR A 22 -4.55 -12.68 10.11
N SER A 23 -3.83 -12.44 9.00
CA SER A 23 -3.49 -13.48 8.03
C SER A 23 -2.47 -14.48 8.58
N SER A 24 -2.73 -15.77 8.36
CA SER A 24 -1.77 -16.86 8.60
C SER A 24 -0.97 -17.25 7.36
N HIS A 25 -1.44 -16.89 6.16
CA HIS A 25 -0.77 -17.18 4.89
C HIS A 25 0.07 -15.98 4.43
N TRP A 26 1.35 -16.23 4.13
CA TRP A 26 2.30 -15.23 3.65
C TRP A 26 1.83 -14.47 2.40
N PHE A 27 1.15 -15.15 1.47
CA PHE A 27 0.57 -14.51 0.29
C PHE A 27 -0.53 -13.49 0.65
N MET A 28 -1.34 -13.79 1.67
CA MET A 28 -2.39 -12.88 2.14
C MET A 28 -1.78 -11.68 2.89
N THR A 29 -0.69 -11.90 3.62
CA THR A 29 0.10 -10.82 4.22
C THR A 29 0.64 -9.86 3.14
N TRP A 30 1.20 -10.41 2.05
CA TRP A 30 1.68 -9.60 0.91
C TRP A 30 0.54 -8.80 0.27
N LEU A 31 -0.63 -9.42 0.04
CA LEU A 31 -1.81 -8.72 -0.49
C LEU A 31 -2.25 -7.54 0.40
N GLY A 32 -2.17 -7.69 1.72
CA GLY A 32 -2.46 -6.62 2.67
C GLY A 32 -1.51 -5.42 2.53
N PHE A 33 -0.21 -5.67 2.28
CA PHE A 33 0.77 -4.60 2.03
C PHE A 33 0.54 -3.88 0.69
N GLU A 34 0.24 -4.62 -0.39
CA GLU A 34 -0.09 -4.03 -1.70
C GLU A 34 -1.35 -3.16 -1.64
N MET A 35 -2.39 -3.58 -0.92
CA MET A 35 -3.59 -2.77 -0.71
C MET A 35 -3.28 -1.45 0.01
N ASN A 36 -2.41 -1.48 1.04
CA ASN A 36 -1.98 -0.27 1.73
C ASN A 36 -1.18 0.67 0.81
N MET A 37 -0.29 0.13 -0.02
CA MET A 37 0.49 0.91 -0.97
C MET A 37 -0.42 1.63 -1.99
N MET A 38 -1.37 0.92 -2.59
CA MET A 38 -2.29 1.52 -3.58
C MET A 38 -3.22 2.57 -2.96
N ALA A 39 -3.70 2.32 -1.74
CA ALA A 39 -4.61 3.24 -1.06
C ALA A 39 -3.95 4.56 -0.63
N ILE A 40 -2.65 4.55 -0.31
CA ILE A 40 -1.98 5.75 0.21
C ILE A 40 -1.47 6.69 -0.89
N VAL A 41 -1.22 6.19 -2.11
CA VAL A 41 -0.74 7.02 -3.23
C VAL A 41 -1.68 8.19 -3.55
N PRO A 42 -3.01 8.00 -3.71
CA PRO A 42 -3.94 9.10 -3.93
C PRO A 42 -4.03 10.07 -2.73
N VAL A 43 -3.83 9.55 -1.50
CA VAL A 43 -3.84 10.36 -0.28
C VAL A 43 -2.62 11.29 -0.23
N LEU A 44 -1.44 10.80 -0.63
CA LEU A 44 -0.22 11.61 -0.74
C LEU A 44 -0.34 12.70 -1.81
N MET A 45 -1.05 12.40 -2.91
CA MET A 45 -1.29 13.35 -4.02
C MET A 45 -2.50 14.27 -3.80
N LYS A 46 -3.11 14.30 -2.60
CA LYS A 46 -4.31 15.10 -2.30
C LYS A 46 -4.17 16.59 -2.66
N LYS A 47 -3.00 17.18 -2.43
CA LYS A 47 -2.64 18.51 -2.94
C LYS A 47 -1.86 18.29 -4.22
N TYR A 48 -2.31 18.83 -5.35
CA TYR A 48 -1.56 18.77 -6.60
C TYR A 48 -0.40 19.77 -6.52
N SER A 49 0.80 19.26 -6.24
CA SER A 49 2.03 20.03 -6.24
C SER A 49 3.16 19.14 -6.77
N PRO A 50 4.21 19.70 -7.40
CA PRO A 50 5.34 18.90 -7.85
C PRO A 50 5.98 18.13 -6.69
N ARG A 51 6.04 18.73 -5.49
CA ARG A 51 6.57 18.09 -4.28
C ARG A 51 5.75 16.88 -3.81
N SER A 52 4.42 16.96 -3.86
CA SER A 52 3.56 15.82 -3.47
C SER A 52 3.62 14.68 -4.49
N MET A 53 3.78 15.02 -5.78
CA MET A 53 4.03 14.03 -6.82
C MET A 53 5.38 13.32 -6.60
N GLU A 54 6.46 14.06 -6.34
CA GLU A 54 7.76 13.45 -6.01
C GLU A 54 7.72 12.59 -4.74
N ALA A 55 6.98 13.01 -3.72
CA ALA A 55 6.83 12.21 -2.50
C ALA A 55 6.08 10.90 -2.78
N ALA A 56 5.00 10.96 -3.58
CA ALA A 56 4.23 9.79 -3.95
C ALA A 56 5.03 8.81 -4.83
N THR A 57 5.82 9.30 -5.79
CA THR A 57 6.66 8.45 -6.64
C THR A 57 7.79 7.81 -5.84
N LYS A 58 8.46 8.55 -4.95
CA LYS A 58 9.48 8.00 -4.04
C LYS A 58 8.90 6.92 -3.15
N TYR A 59 7.73 7.16 -2.54
CA TYR A 59 7.04 6.18 -1.71
C TYR A 59 6.68 4.92 -2.51
N PHE A 60 6.12 5.08 -3.70
CA PHE A 60 5.71 3.96 -4.54
C PHE A 60 6.90 3.07 -4.93
N LEU A 61 8.01 3.67 -5.38
CA LEU A 61 9.18 2.91 -5.82
C LEU A 61 9.85 2.14 -4.67
N THR A 62 9.98 2.75 -3.49
CA THR A 62 10.57 2.07 -2.33
C THR A 62 9.67 0.95 -1.81
N GLN A 63 8.35 1.15 -1.80
CA GLN A 63 7.41 0.11 -1.35
C GLN A 63 7.28 -1.02 -2.36
N ALA A 64 7.20 -0.73 -3.66
CA ALA A 64 7.13 -1.75 -4.70
C ALA A 64 8.40 -2.63 -4.74
N THR A 65 9.57 -2.04 -4.51
CA THR A 65 10.81 -2.83 -4.41
C THR A 65 10.83 -3.71 -3.17
N ALA A 66 10.39 -3.19 -2.01
CA ALA A 66 10.25 -3.98 -0.80
C ALA A 66 9.21 -5.11 -0.95
N SER A 67 8.07 -4.86 -1.61
CA SER A 67 7.01 -5.85 -1.82
C SER A 67 7.48 -6.99 -2.74
N MET A 68 8.28 -6.68 -3.75
CA MET A 68 8.89 -7.69 -4.62
C MET A 68 9.95 -8.52 -3.89
N ILE A 69 10.78 -7.92 -3.03
CA ILE A 69 11.73 -8.67 -2.19
C ILE A 69 10.99 -9.59 -1.22
N LEU A 70 9.89 -9.13 -0.63
CA LEU A 70 9.05 -9.94 0.25
C LEU A 70 8.44 -11.12 -0.51
N MET A 71 7.90 -10.90 -1.71
CA MET A 71 7.39 -11.98 -2.57
C MET A 71 8.48 -12.98 -2.95
N LEU A 72 9.69 -12.50 -3.27
CA LEU A 72 10.83 -13.39 -3.56
C LEU A 72 11.15 -14.27 -2.34
N ALA A 73 11.20 -13.69 -1.13
CA ALA A 73 11.43 -14.45 0.10
C ALA A 73 10.33 -15.48 0.36
N ILE A 74 9.06 -15.15 0.09
CA ILE A 74 7.95 -16.09 0.16
C ILE A 74 8.17 -17.25 -0.80
N ILE A 75 8.45 -16.99 -2.09
CA ILE A 75 8.63 -18.04 -3.12
C ILE A 75 9.86 -18.93 -2.83
N VAL A 76 10.90 -18.39 -2.19
CA VAL A 76 12.11 -19.17 -1.86
C VAL A 76 11.93 -20.02 -0.60
N ASN A 77 11.13 -19.55 0.37
CA ASN A 77 10.98 -20.20 1.68
C ASN A 77 9.71 -21.06 1.81
N LEU A 78 8.73 -20.91 0.91
CA LEU A 78 7.56 -21.80 0.74
C LEU A 78 7.78 -22.71 -0.46
#